data_AF-A0A183MRG0-F1
#
_entry.id   AF-A0A183MRG0-F1
#
_cell.length_a   1.000
_cell.length_b   1.000
_cell.length_c   1.000
_cell.angle_alpha   90.00
_cell.angle_beta   90.00
_cell.angle_gamma   90.00
#
_symmetry.space_group_name_H-M   'P 1'
#
loop_
_entity.id
_entity.type
_entity.pdbx_description
1 polymer ?
#
loop_
_entity_poly.entity_id
_entity_poly.type
_entity_poly.pdbx_seq_one_letter_code
_entity_poly.pdbx_strand_id
1 'polypeptide(L)'
;MDPEMVKHHPSYHQVKLDTCRMTSLMPKDSNPEEIECTQQIVTRLVISVLVDNPSLHYYQGFHDICYVFFSVLGERESRMLLNKLIPTHFSLFMQKSMDVTLEYMQLIFALLEHVSTSVLNSIESVELGPDFAIAWIITWFAHVLPNMDDVRRLFDLFLATDPIMLVYVSVAVSLHY
;
A
#
# COMPACT_ATOMS: atom_id res chain seq x y z
N MET A 1 -17.20 11.58 -11.26
CA MET A 1 -16.90 10.69 -12.40
C MET A 1 -18.17 9.95 -12.75
N ASP A 2 -18.41 9.68 -14.04
CA ASP A 2 -19.56 8.88 -14.46
C ASP A 2 -19.46 7.46 -13.84
N PRO A 3 -20.48 7.00 -13.09
CA PRO A 3 -20.50 5.66 -12.49
C PRO A 3 -20.28 4.53 -13.50
N GLU A 4 -20.66 4.71 -14.77
CA GLU A 4 -20.50 3.68 -15.79
C GLU A 4 -19.04 3.55 -16.26
N MET A 5 -18.27 4.66 -16.29
CA MET A 5 -16.84 4.62 -16.60
C MET A 5 -16.04 3.81 -15.56
N VAL A 6 -16.47 3.81 -14.30
CA VAL A 6 -15.82 3.03 -13.22
C VAL A 6 -15.84 1.53 -13.56
N LYS A 7 -17.00 1.01 -13.98
CA LYS A 7 -17.23 -0.42 -14.16
C LYS A 7 -16.50 -0.99 -15.38
N HIS A 8 -16.19 -0.16 -16.37
CA HIS A 8 -15.52 -0.58 -17.61
C HIS A 8 -13.99 -0.58 -17.52
N HIS A 9 -13.41 -0.09 -16.42
CA HIS A 9 -11.96 -0.11 -16.25
C HIS A 9 -11.43 -1.55 -16.16
N PRO A 10 -10.33 -1.92 -16.84
CA PRO A 10 -9.82 -3.30 -16.86
C PRO A 10 -9.57 -3.89 -15.47
N SER A 11 -9.11 -3.07 -14.52
CA SER A 11 -8.83 -3.48 -13.13
C SER A 11 -10.08 -3.55 -12.24
N TYR A 12 -11.26 -3.14 -12.71
CA TYR A 12 -12.46 -3.02 -11.86
C TYR A 12 -12.81 -4.31 -11.13
N HIS A 13 -12.80 -5.45 -11.83
CA HIS A 13 -13.13 -6.74 -11.23
C HIS A 13 -12.16 -7.10 -10.10
N GLN A 14 -10.85 -6.95 -10.32
CA GLN A 14 -9.83 -7.26 -9.31
C GLN A 14 -9.93 -6.32 -8.11
N VAL A 15 -10.07 -5.01 -8.34
CA VAL A 15 -10.21 -4.01 -7.27
C VAL A 15 -11.45 -4.30 -6.41
N LYS A 16 -12.57 -4.69 -7.04
CA LYS A 16 -13.78 -5.07 -6.31
C LYS A 16 -13.55 -6.30 -5.43
N LEU A 17 -12.88 -7.33 -5.95
CA LEU A 17 -12.55 -8.53 -5.15
C LEU A 17 -11.68 -8.20 -3.94
N ASP A 18 -10.70 -7.32 -4.13
CA ASP A 18 -9.75 -6.96 -3.09
C ASP A 18 -10.39 -6.08 -2.00
N THR A 19 -11.17 -5.07 -2.39
CA THR A 19 -11.93 -4.24 -1.43
C THR A 19 -12.95 -5.06 -0.64
N CYS A 20 -13.56 -6.09 -1.22
CA CYS A 20 -14.42 -7.01 -0.46
C CYS A 20 -13.69 -7.76 0.68
N ARG A 21 -12.35 -7.86 0.63
CA ARG A 21 -11.52 -8.57 1.61
C ARG A 21 -10.87 -7.66 2.64
N MET A 22 -11.00 -6.33 2.52
CA MET A 22 -10.32 -5.35 3.40
C MET A 22 -11.01 -5.14 4.76
N THR A 23 -11.93 -6.02 5.16
CA THR A 23 -12.74 -5.86 6.40
C THR A 23 -11.90 -5.83 7.67
N SER A 24 -10.68 -6.36 7.64
CA SER A 24 -9.72 -6.28 8.75
C SER A 24 -9.25 -4.85 9.08
N LEU A 25 -9.31 -3.93 8.10
CA LEU A 25 -8.93 -2.52 8.28
C LEU A 25 -10.10 -1.65 8.77
N MET A 26 -11.31 -2.19 8.73
CA MET A 26 -12.53 -1.49 9.08
C MET A 26 -12.77 -1.48 10.59
N PRO A 27 -13.51 -0.49 11.12
CA PRO A 27 -13.95 -0.52 12.51
C PRO A 27 -14.68 -1.83 12.82
N LYS A 28 -14.36 -2.46 13.95
CA LYS A 28 -14.90 -3.79 14.32
C LYS A 28 -16.39 -3.77 14.63
N ASP A 29 -16.92 -2.59 14.92
CA ASP A 29 -18.32 -2.30 15.21
C ASP A 29 -19.12 -1.88 13.98
N SER A 30 -18.50 -1.83 12.79
CA SER A 30 -19.21 -1.51 11.54
C SER A 30 -20.28 -2.56 11.21
N ASN A 31 -21.47 -2.06 10.85
CA ASN A 31 -22.57 -2.92 10.40
C ASN A 31 -22.40 -3.31 8.91
N PRO A 32 -23.15 -4.31 8.41
CA PRO A 32 -23.00 -4.77 7.02
C PRO A 32 -23.24 -3.69 5.96
N GLU A 33 -24.15 -2.75 6.20
CA GLU A 33 -24.44 -1.66 5.26
C GLU A 33 -23.30 -0.64 5.21
N GLU A 34 -22.69 -0.33 6.35
CA GLU A 34 -21.49 0.53 6.45
C GLU A 34 -20.28 -0.11 5.77
N ILE A 35 -20.12 -1.43 5.95
CA ILE A 35 -19.08 -2.22 5.29
C ILE A 35 -19.24 -2.14 3.78
N GLU A 36 -20.42 -2.48 3.26
CA GLU A 36 -20.69 -2.44 1.83
C GLU A 36 -20.51 -1.03 1.24
N CYS A 37 -21.03 -0.01 1.92
CA CYS A 37 -20.90 1.39 1.51
C CYS A 37 -19.42 1.79 1.39
N THR A 38 -18.62 1.47 2.41
CA THR A 38 -17.17 1.75 2.42
C THR A 38 -16.45 1.02 1.29
N GLN A 39 -16.73 -0.26 1.07
CA GLN A 39 -16.14 -1.06 -0.01
C GLN A 39 -16.45 -0.47 -1.39
N GLN A 40 -17.70 -0.02 -1.60
CA GLN A 40 -18.10 0.65 -2.84
C GLN A 40 -17.38 1.99 -3.04
N ILE A 41 -17.22 2.78 -1.97
CA ILE A 41 -16.49 4.06 -2.03
C ILE A 41 -15.01 3.82 -2.35
N VAL A 42 -14.34 2.90 -1.65
CA VAL A 42 -12.92 2.61 -1.88
C VAL A 42 -12.71 2.02 -3.28
N THR A 43 -13.59 1.13 -3.76
CA THR A 43 -13.54 0.62 -5.15
C THR A 43 -13.56 1.78 -6.14
N ARG A 44 -14.50 2.72 -5.97
CA ARG A 44 -14.63 3.89 -6.84
C ARG A 44 -13.42 4.81 -6.74
N LEU A 45 -12.84 4.99 -5.55
CA LEU A 45 -11.65 5.79 -5.31
C LEU A 45 -10.43 5.21 -6.05
N VAL A 46 -10.15 3.92 -5.87
CA VAL A 46 -9.03 3.23 -6.53
C VAL A 46 -9.15 3.36 -8.06
N ILE A 47 -10.33 3.06 -8.61
CA ILE A 47 -10.55 3.14 -10.06
C ILE A 47 -10.46 4.57 -10.57
N SER A 48 -10.95 5.54 -9.80
CA SER A 48 -10.80 6.95 -10.12
C SER A 48 -9.33 7.37 -10.23
N VAL A 49 -8.48 6.93 -9.31
CA VAL A 49 -7.03 7.20 -9.37
C VAL A 49 -6.38 6.54 -10.59
N LEU A 50 -6.78 5.31 -10.95
CA LEU A 50 -6.26 4.64 -12.15
C LEU A 50 -6.71 5.32 -13.45
N VAL A 51 -7.95 5.81 -13.50
CA VAL A 51 -8.46 6.60 -14.64
C VAL A 51 -7.69 7.93 -14.78
N ASP A 52 -7.36 8.56 -13.67
CA ASP A 52 -6.55 9.79 -13.66
C ASP A 52 -5.08 9.53 -14.11
N ASN A 53 -4.60 8.29 -13.97
CA ASN A 53 -3.21 7.89 -14.25
C ASN A 53 -3.17 6.66 -15.19
N PRO A 54 -3.53 6.81 -16.48
CA PRO A 54 -3.77 5.67 -17.38
C PRO A 54 -2.52 4.86 -17.74
N SER A 55 -1.31 5.37 -17.45
CA SER A 55 -0.06 4.63 -17.63
C SER A 55 0.26 3.67 -16.48
N LEU A 56 -0.42 3.80 -15.35
CA LEU A 56 -0.16 3.04 -14.13
C LEU A 56 -1.06 1.81 -14.03
N HIS A 57 -0.60 0.80 -13.31
CA HIS A 57 -1.25 -0.49 -13.21
C HIS A 57 -1.58 -0.80 -11.76
N TYR A 58 -2.77 -1.35 -11.54
CA TYR A 58 -3.19 -1.75 -10.20
C TYR A 58 -2.34 -2.92 -9.69
N TYR A 59 -1.92 -2.84 -8.43
CA TYR A 59 -1.34 -3.96 -7.70
C TYR A 59 -2.20 -4.29 -6.47
N GLN A 60 -2.22 -5.57 -6.09
CA GLN A 60 -2.96 -6.03 -4.93
C GLN A 60 -2.32 -5.47 -3.64
N GLY A 61 -3.08 -4.68 -2.90
CA GLY A 61 -2.63 -3.95 -1.71
C GLY A 61 -2.81 -2.43 -1.81
N PHE A 62 -2.93 -1.87 -3.03
CA PHE A 62 -3.15 -0.43 -3.19
C PHE A 62 -4.50 0.05 -2.62
N HIS A 63 -5.49 -0.84 -2.55
CA HIS A 63 -6.79 -0.56 -1.93
C HIS A 63 -6.66 -0.28 -0.42
N ASP A 64 -5.71 -0.92 0.28
CA ASP A 64 -5.46 -0.68 1.70
C ASP A 64 -4.96 0.76 1.91
N ILE A 65 -4.04 1.22 1.05
CA ILE A 65 -3.55 2.61 1.05
C ILE A 65 -4.72 3.57 0.80
N CYS A 66 -5.51 3.31 -0.24
CA CYS A 66 -6.68 4.13 -0.57
C CYS A 66 -7.71 4.19 0.57
N TYR A 67 -7.93 3.07 1.28
CA TYR A 67 -8.80 3.03 2.44
C TYR A 67 -8.26 3.90 3.59
N VAL A 68 -6.95 3.85 3.89
CA VAL A 68 -6.36 4.70 4.95
C VAL A 68 -6.60 6.18 4.65
N PHE A 69 -6.28 6.64 3.43
CA PHE A 69 -6.56 8.03 3.03
C PHE A 69 -8.05 8.36 3.13
N PHE A 70 -8.92 7.49 2.61
CA PHE A 70 -10.38 7.66 2.67
C PHE A 70 -10.88 7.80 4.11
N SER A 71 -10.40 6.96 5.02
CA SER A 71 -10.82 6.92 6.42
C SER A 71 -10.49 8.21 7.19
N VAL A 72 -9.54 9.01 6.70
CA VAL A 72 -9.10 10.25 7.34
C VAL A 72 -9.63 11.48 6.61
N LEU A 73 -9.61 11.49 5.28
CA LEU A 73 -9.86 12.67 4.46
C LEU A 73 -11.23 12.66 3.77
N GLY A 74 -11.88 11.51 3.68
CA GLY A 74 -13.03 11.32 2.79
C GLY A 74 -12.62 11.20 1.32
N GLU A 75 -13.59 10.90 0.45
CA GLU A 75 -13.31 10.44 -0.91
C GLU A 75 -12.64 11.49 -1.81
N ARG A 76 -13.14 12.73 -1.82
CA ARG A 76 -12.70 13.77 -2.76
C ARG A 76 -11.25 14.18 -2.48
N GLU A 77 -10.97 14.49 -1.22
CA GLU A 77 -9.67 14.92 -0.71
C GLU A 77 -8.64 13.79 -0.85
N SER A 78 -9.05 12.54 -0.61
CA SER A 78 -8.20 11.37 -0.85
C SER A 78 -7.77 11.25 -2.30
N ARG A 79 -8.71 11.36 -3.26
CA ARG A 79 -8.38 11.31 -4.69
C ARG A 79 -7.39 12.41 -5.07
N MET A 80 -7.59 13.63 -4.59
CA MET A 80 -6.70 14.75 -4.86
C MET A 80 -5.28 14.50 -4.32
N LEU A 81 -5.17 14.06 -3.06
CA LEU A 81 -3.88 13.82 -2.43
C LEU A 81 -3.17 12.62 -3.03
N LEU A 82 -3.88 11.51 -3.26
CA LEU A 82 -3.32 10.32 -3.92
C LEU A 82 -2.72 10.69 -5.28
N ASN A 83 -3.46 11.40 -6.14
CA ASN A 83 -2.94 11.85 -7.43
C ASN A 83 -1.67 12.71 -7.32
N LYS A 84 -1.52 13.50 -6.25
CA LYS A 84 -0.30 14.26 -6.00
C LYS A 84 0.87 13.39 -5.53
N LEU A 85 0.59 12.33 -4.78
CA LEU A 85 1.58 11.40 -4.25
C LEU A 85 2.00 10.33 -5.26
N ILE A 86 1.12 9.98 -6.20
CA ILE A 86 1.36 8.95 -7.22
C ILE A 86 2.75 9.07 -7.86
N PRO A 87 3.17 10.24 -8.42
CA PRO A 87 4.43 10.31 -9.14
C PRO A 87 5.67 9.99 -8.29
N THR A 88 5.62 10.30 -6.99
CA THR A 88 6.78 10.23 -6.09
C THR A 88 6.78 9.01 -5.17
N HIS A 89 5.61 8.58 -4.68
CA HIS A 89 5.50 7.55 -3.64
C HIS A 89 5.00 6.20 -4.14
N PHE A 90 4.19 6.18 -5.22
CA PHE A 90 3.46 4.97 -5.62
C PHE A 90 3.74 4.52 -7.05
N SER A 91 4.20 5.39 -7.94
CA SER A 91 4.46 5.10 -9.36
C SER A 91 5.38 3.89 -9.54
N LEU A 92 6.36 3.71 -8.66
CA LEU A 92 7.28 2.57 -8.65
C LEU A 92 6.55 1.23 -8.46
N PHE A 93 5.56 1.18 -7.56
CA PHE A 93 4.80 -0.03 -7.26
C PHE A 93 3.70 -0.31 -8.29
N MET A 94 3.34 0.69 -9.09
CA MET A 94 2.27 0.62 -10.09
C MET A 94 2.80 0.39 -11.51
N GLN A 95 4.00 -0.17 -11.64
CA GLN A 95 4.56 -0.59 -12.93
C GLN A 95 3.88 -1.87 -13.45
N LYS A 96 4.15 -2.19 -14.73
CA LYS A 96 3.64 -3.41 -15.38
C LYS A 96 4.04 -4.70 -14.70
N SER A 97 5.22 -4.71 -14.11
CA SER A 97 5.82 -5.84 -13.42
C SER A 97 6.29 -5.39 -12.04
N MET A 98 6.39 -6.34 -11.11
CA MET A 98 6.94 -6.12 -9.77
C MET A 98 8.47 -6.08 -9.76
N ASP A 99 9.15 -6.30 -10.90
CA ASP A 99 10.62 -6.35 -10.96
C ASP A 99 11.26 -5.09 -10.36
N VAL A 100 10.72 -3.91 -10.69
CA VAL A 100 11.21 -2.62 -10.16
C VAL A 100 10.97 -2.50 -8.65
N THR A 101 9.83 -3.02 -8.16
CA THR A 101 9.53 -3.08 -6.72
C THR A 101 10.52 -3.99 -6.00
N LEU A 102 10.79 -5.18 -6.55
CA LEU A 102 11.74 -6.12 -5.96
C LEU A 102 13.17 -5.60 -5.99
N GLU A 103 13.57 -4.91 -7.07
CA GLU A 103 14.86 -4.21 -7.16
C GLU A 103 14.98 -3.10 -6.12
N TYR A 104 13.95 -2.27 -5.97
CA TYR A 104 13.88 -1.25 -4.91
C TYR A 104 14.04 -1.86 -3.52
N MET A 105 13.45 -3.03 -3.28
CA MET A 105 13.52 -3.72 -2.00
C MET A 105 14.90 -4.32 -1.70
N GLN A 106 15.80 -4.46 -2.69
CA GLN A 106 17.19 -4.86 -2.44
C GLN A 106 17.93 -3.86 -1.54
N LEU A 107 17.45 -2.61 -1.47
CA LEU A 107 17.97 -1.60 -0.53
C LEU A 107 17.84 -2.06 0.93
N ILE A 108 16.89 -2.93 1.27
CA ILE A 108 16.76 -3.51 2.61
C ILE A 108 18.03 -4.32 2.94
N PHE A 109 18.48 -5.20 2.03
CA PHE A 109 19.68 -6.02 2.23
C PHE A 109 20.94 -5.16 2.26
N ALA A 110 21.06 -4.20 1.35
CA ALA A 110 22.19 -3.28 1.32
C ALA A 110 22.33 -2.50 2.65
N LEU A 111 21.22 -2.05 3.23
CA LEU A 111 21.23 -1.39 4.54
C LEU A 111 21.55 -2.38 5.66
N LEU A 112 20.96 -3.58 5.66
CA LEU A 112 21.24 -4.63 6.64
C LEU A 112 22.71 -5.04 6.66
N GLU A 113 23.38 -5.10 5.51
CA GLU A 113 24.82 -5.35 5.43
C GLU A 113 25.63 -4.33 6.25
N HIS A 114 25.20 -3.07 6.25
CA HIS A 114 25.85 -1.99 7.00
C HIS A 114 25.50 -1.96 8.49
N VAL A 115 24.30 -2.40 8.89
CA VAL A 115 23.83 -2.26 10.27
C VAL A 115 23.88 -3.55 11.09
N SER A 116 23.71 -4.73 10.48
CA SER A 116 23.73 -6.03 11.15
C SER A 116 23.94 -7.18 10.17
N THR A 117 25.19 -7.58 9.97
CA THR A 117 25.54 -8.78 9.19
C THR A 117 24.98 -10.07 9.82
N SER A 118 24.74 -10.10 11.13
CA SER A 118 24.13 -11.27 11.79
C SER A 118 22.68 -11.51 11.34
N VAL A 119 21.89 -10.44 11.19
CA VAL A 119 20.52 -10.53 10.69
C VAL A 119 20.54 -10.91 9.21
N LEU A 120 21.40 -10.25 8.43
CA LEU A 120 21.58 -10.56 7.01
C LEU A 120 21.93 -12.04 6.78
N ASN A 121 22.93 -12.58 7.49
CA ASN A 121 23.31 -13.98 7.39
C ASN A 121 22.16 -14.93 7.75
N SER A 122 21.32 -14.55 8.71
CA SER A 122 20.15 -15.35 9.11
C SER A 122 19.12 -15.42 7.98
N ILE A 123 18.84 -14.29 7.33
CA ILE A 123 17.94 -14.19 6.17
C ILE A 123 18.50 -14.99 4.97
N GLU A 124 19.79 -14.83 4.67
CA GLU A 124 20.46 -15.55 3.58
C GLU A 124 20.53 -17.06 3.82
N SER A 125 20.69 -17.49 5.07
CA SER A 125 20.78 -18.93 5.42
C SER A 125 19.51 -19.73 5.10
N VAL A 126 18.38 -19.04 4.97
CA VAL A 126 17.09 -19.62 4.58
C VAL A 126 16.68 -19.23 3.16
N GLU A 127 17.61 -18.68 2.37
CA GLU A 127 17.42 -18.27 0.98
C GLU A 127 16.24 -17.28 0.79
N LEU A 128 15.98 -16.44 1.79
CA LEU A 128 14.86 -15.51 1.78
C LEU A 128 15.22 -14.25 0.97
N GLY A 129 14.53 -14.03 -0.13
CA GLY A 129 14.65 -12.82 -0.95
C GLY A 129 13.88 -11.62 -0.36
N PRO A 130 13.96 -10.43 -0.98
CA PRO A 130 13.26 -9.22 -0.50
C PRO A 130 11.76 -9.36 -0.38
N ASP A 131 11.17 -10.30 -1.11
CA ASP A 131 9.74 -10.57 -1.13
C ASP A 131 9.14 -10.85 0.25
N PHE A 132 9.93 -11.24 1.26
CA PHE A 132 9.44 -11.36 2.65
C PHE A 132 8.82 -10.05 3.17
N ALA A 133 9.33 -8.90 2.74
CA ALA A 133 8.88 -7.58 3.17
C ALA A 133 7.85 -6.96 2.22
N ILE A 134 7.40 -7.69 1.19
CA ILE A 134 6.60 -7.09 0.10
C ILE A 134 5.31 -6.46 0.63
N ALA A 135 4.62 -7.14 1.55
CA ALA A 135 3.39 -6.65 2.16
C ALA A 135 3.62 -5.34 2.93
N TRP A 136 4.77 -5.16 3.55
CA TRP A 136 5.11 -3.93 4.29
C TRP A 136 5.25 -2.76 3.32
N ILE A 137 5.98 -2.98 2.23
CA ILE A 137 6.29 -1.96 1.23
C ILE A 137 5.04 -1.55 0.45
N ILE A 138 4.33 -2.51 -0.15
CA ILE A 138 3.24 -2.17 -1.08
C ILE A 138 1.95 -1.72 -0.37
N THR A 139 1.82 -1.97 0.94
CA THR A 139 0.64 -1.53 1.70
C THR A 139 0.97 -0.45 2.74
N TRP A 140 2.21 0.03 2.78
CA TRP A 140 2.70 0.93 3.85
C TRP A 140 2.36 0.38 5.25
N PHE A 141 2.60 -0.92 5.43
CA PHE A 141 2.26 -1.70 6.64
C PHE A 141 0.77 -1.79 6.99
N ALA A 142 -0.13 -1.15 6.23
CA ALA A 142 -1.56 -1.12 6.55
C ALA A 142 -2.14 -2.54 6.63
N HIS A 143 -1.72 -3.44 5.75
CA HIS A 143 -2.20 -4.82 5.73
C HIS A 143 -1.71 -5.67 6.90
N VAL A 144 -0.60 -5.27 7.53
CA VAL A 144 0.13 -6.11 8.49
C VAL A 144 -0.15 -5.70 9.93
N LEU A 145 -0.27 -4.40 10.19
CA LEU A 145 -0.48 -3.90 11.54
C LEU A 145 -1.95 -4.05 11.97
N PRO A 146 -2.21 -4.60 13.17
CA PRO A 146 -3.58 -4.81 13.64
C PRO A 146 -4.26 -3.54 14.17
N ASN A 147 -3.48 -2.48 14.42
CA ASN A 147 -3.94 -1.24 15.03
C ASN A 147 -3.90 -0.09 14.03
N MET A 148 -5.08 0.44 13.69
CA MET A 148 -5.21 1.54 12.74
C MET A 148 -4.56 2.86 13.19
N ASP A 149 -4.41 3.10 14.49
CA ASP A 149 -3.72 4.29 14.97
C ASP A 149 -2.21 4.21 14.71
N ASP A 150 -1.64 3.02 14.77
CA ASP A 150 -0.23 2.80 14.43
C ASP A 150 -0.01 2.88 12.92
N VAL A 151 -0.94 2.34 12.12
CA VAL A 151 -0.95 2.53 10.65
C VAL A 151 -0.97 4.02 10.30
N ARG A 152 -1.88 4.81 10.89
CA ARG A 152 -1.99 6.26 10.62
C ARG A 152 -0.70 7.01 10.98
N ARG A 153 -0.06 6.67 12.11
CA ARG A 153 1.23 7.26 12.49
C ARG A 153 2.33 6.95 11.49
N LEU A 154 2.37 5.75 10.94
CA LEU A 154 3.32 5.42 9.87
C LEU A 154 3.04 6.21 8.59
N PHE A 155 1.77 6.41 8.23
CA PHE A 155 1.40 7.26 7.11
C PHE A 155 1.85 8.71 7.33
N ASP A 156 1.68 9.26 8.54
CA ASP A 156 2.21 10.59 8.88
C ASP A 156 3.72 10.67 8.65
N LEU A 157 4.47 9.65 9.08
CA LEU A 157 5.92 9.57 8.86
C LEU A 157 6.27 9.52 7.37
N PHE A 158 5.63 8.62 6.60
CA PHE A 158 5.93 8.45 5.18
C PHE A 158 5.55 9.67 4.35
N LEU A 159 4.51 10.41 4.75
CA LEU A 159 4.12 11.67 4.10
C LEU A 159 5.05 12.84 4.45
N ALA A 160 5.64 12.83 5.65
CA ALA A 160 6.49 13.91 6.14
C ALA A 160 7.97 13.77 5.73
N THR A 161 8.36 12.66 5.11
CA THR A 161 9.76 12.30 4.86
C THR A 161 10.00 11.90 3.40
N ASP A 162 11.25 11.61 3.05
CA ASP A 162 11.60 11.11 1.72
C ASP A 162 11.00 9.69 1.50
N PRO A 163 10.53 9.33 0.29
CA PRO A 163 9.96 8.01 0.01
C PRO A 163 10.82 6.82 0.45
N ILE A 164 12.15 6.96 0.51
CA ILE A 164 13.05 5.90 0.99
C ILE A 164 12.83 5.55 2.48
N MET A 165 12.17 6.41 3.26
CA MET A 165 11.86 6.16 4.68
C MET A 165 11.12 4.83 4.89
N LEU A 166 10.31 4.42 3.92
CA LEU A 166 9.64 3.12 3.93
C LEU A 166 10.64 1.94 4.03
N VAL A 167 11.78 2.03 3.35
CA VAL A 167 12.86 1.03 3.43
C VAL A 167 13.55 1.11 4.80
N TYR A 168 13.84 2.31 5.30
CA TYR A 168 14.45 2.48 6.62
C TYR A 168 13.60 1.88 7.74
N VAL A 169 12.29 2.09 7.72
CA VAL A 169 11.37 1.47 8.68
C VAL A 169 11.35 -0.05 8.53
N SER A 170 11.36 -0.56 7.29
CA SER A 170 11.41 -2.01 7.04
C SER A 170 12.69 -2.65 7.63
N VAL A 171 13.84 -2.00 7.46
CA VAL A 171 15.12 -2.43 8.06
C VAL A 171 15.04 -2.38 9.59
N ALA A 172 14.53 -1.29 10.16
CA ALA A 172 14.39 -1.17 11.61
C ALA A 172 13.50 -2.27 12.21
N VAL A 173 12.42 -2.65 11.52
CA VAL A 173 11.58 -3.79 11.90
C VAL A 173 12.37 -5.09 11.81
N SER A 174 13.11 -5.33 10.72
CA SER A 174 13.95 -6.52 10.56
C SER A 174 15.06 -6.67 11.62
N LEU A 175 15.50 -5.59 12.27
CA LEU A 175 16.48 -5.65 13.35
C LEU A 175 15.87 -6.00 14.72
N HIS A 176 14.56 -5.84 14.87
CA HIS A 176 13.85 -6.07 16.12
C HIS A 176 13.22 -7.46 16.25
N TYR A 177 13.14 -8.19 15.14
CA TYR A 177 12.73 -9.60 15.08
C TYR A 177 13.92 -10.51 14.82
#